data_AF-A2T869-F1
#
_entry.id   AF-A2T869-F1
#
_cell.length_a   1.000
_cell.length_b   1.000
_cell.length_c   1.000
_cell.angle_alpha   90.00
_cell.angle_beta   90.00
_cell.angle_gamma   90.00
#
_symmetry.space_group_name_H-M   'P 1'
#
loop_
_entity.id
_entity.type
_entity.pdbx_description
1 polymer ?
#
loop_
_entity_poly.entity_id
_entity_poly.type
_entity_poly.pdbx_seq_one_letter_code
_entity_poly.pdbx_strand_id
1 'polypeptide(L)'
;KLQELYGFVNFIKVNFSILYEYNMKITTISMPLSAFQVVESLRRGEFNIEFTYFFFGCILHFVMPCYYSNLLMERSENFRFAIYSCGWENHHDKNIRQMLLFMLTRATEPLGIATVFTNISLDTFAEMCRQSYTIFNLMNAAWA
;
A
#
# COMPACT_ATOMS: atom_id res chain seq x y z
N LYS A 1 12.31 -22.84 -16.78
CA LYS A 1 12.87 -22.55 -15.43
C LYS A 1 12.90 -21.06 -15.09
N LEU A 2 13.82 -20.24 -15.60
CA LEU A 2 13.85 -18.80 -15.22
C LEU A 2 12.59 -18.04 -15.66
N GLN A 3 12.11 -18.31 -16.88
CA GLN A 3 10.90 -17.69 -17.45
C GLN A 3 9.60 -18.07 -16.69
N GLU A 4 9.53 -19.30 -16.18
CA GLU A 4 8.40 -19.77 -15.36
C GLU A 4 8.41 -19.12 -13.97
N LEU A 5 9.59 -18.95 -13.38
CA LEU A 5 9.75 -18.20 -12.13
C LEU A 5 9.30 -16.74 -12.30
N TYR A 6 9.68 -16.09 -13.41
CA TYR A 6 9.22 -14.74 -13.72
C TYR A 6 7.70 -14.69 -13.93
N GLY A 7 7.12 -15.67 -14.63
CA GLY A 7 5.67 -15.76 -14.81
C GLY A 7 4.93 -15.91 -13.48
N PHE A 8 5.43 -16.75 -12.59
CA PHE A 8 4.85 -16.96 -11.25
C PHE A 8 4.96 -15.72 -10.36
N VAL A 9 6.11 -15.06 -10.35
CA VAL A 9 6.31 -13.80 -9.60
C VAL A 9 5.38 -12.71 -10.14
N ASN A 10 5.22 -12.60 -11.46
CA ASN A 10 4.31 -11.62 -12.04
C ASN A 10 2.84 -11.93 -11.70
N PHE A 11 2.45 -13.21 -11.74
CA PHE A 11 1.13 -13.65 -11.34
C PHE A 11 0.83 -13.31 -9.88
N ILE A 12 1.78 -13.55 -8.96
CA ILE A 12 1.66 -13.16 -7.56
C ILE A 12 1.47 -11.65 -7.44
N LYS A 13 2.33 -10.85 -8.06
CA LYS A 13 2.25 -9.38 -8.01
C LYS A 13 0.89 -8.86 -8.46
N VAL A 14 0.38 -9.36 -9.60
CA VAL A 14 -0.92 -8.96 -10.14
C VAL A 14 -2.06 -9.36 -9.22
N ASN A 15 -2.07 -10.61 -8.71
CA ASN A 15 -3.13 -11.07 -7.81
C ASN A 15 -3.16 -10.29 -6.49
N PHE A 16 -1.99 -10.08 -5.87
CA PHE A 16 -1.90 -9.29 -4.65
C PHE A 16 -2.32 -7.84 -4.89
N SER A 17 -1.90 -7.24 -6.01
CA SER A 17 -2.32 -5.89 -6.40
C SER A 17 -3.84 -5.77 -6.48
N ILE A 18 -4.51 -6.68 -7.22
CA ILE A 18 -5.98 -6.69 -7.34
C ILE A 18 -6.65 -6.89 -5.98
N LEU A 19 -6.14 -7.82 -5.17
CA LEU A 19 -6.65 -8.09 -3.83
C LEU A 19 -6.56 -6.86 -2.93
N TYR A 20 -5.46 -6.11 -3.00
CA TYR A 20 -5.27 -4.89 -2.22
C TYR A 20 -6.15 -3.75 -2.69
N GLU A 21 -6.31 -3.56 -4.00
CA GLU A 21 -7.25 -2.59 -4.58
C GLU A 21 -8.68 -2.80 -4.07
N TYR A 22 -9.10 -4.07 -4.03
CA TYR A 22 -10.41 -4.46 -3.52
C TYR A 22 -10.54 -4.23 -2.01
N ASN A 23 -9.53 -4.63 -1.23
CA ASN A 23 -9.50 -4.39 0.21
C ASN A 23 -9.56 -2.90 0.54
N MET A 24 -8.78 -2.07 -0.14
CA MET A 24 -8.73 -0.63 0.09
C MET A 24 -10.11 0.02 -0.09
N LYS A 25 -10.81 -0.33 -1.19
CA LYS A 25 -12.16 0.15 -1.47
C LYS A 25 -13.17 -0.28 -0.41
N ILE A 26 -13.12 -1.53 0.05
CA ILE A 26 -14.00 -2.03 1.11
C ILE A 26 -13.76 -1.27 2.42
N THR A 27 -12.50 -1.12 2.80
CA THR A 27 -12.13 -0.45 4.06
C THR A 27 -12.51 1.02 4.09
N THR A 28 -12.46 1.72 2.96
CA THR A 28 -12.89 3.14 2.88
C THR A 28 -14.38 3.31 3.15
N ILE A 29 -15.20 2.31 2.78
CA ILE A 29 -16.64 2.32 3.03
C ILE A 29 -16.94 1.87 4.48
N SER A 30 -16.20 0.89 5.00
CA SER A 30 -16.43 0.39 6.37
C SER A 30 -15.90 1.31 7.47
N MET A 31 -14.89 2.13 7.20
CA MET A 31 -14.29 3.07 8.16
C MET A 31 -15.28 4.15 8.66
N PRO A 32 -16.02 4.89 7.82
CA PRO A 32 -17.02 5.85 8.30
C PRO A 32 -18.18 5.17 9.03
N LEU A 33 -18.58 3.96 8.61
CA LEU A 33 -19.64 3.21 9.28
C LEU A 33 -19.26 2.81 10.72
N SER A 34 -18.05 2.28 10.89
CA SER A 34 -17.51 1.93 12.21
C SER A 34 -17.25 3.17 13.08
N ALA A 35 -16.77 4.28 12.49
CA ALA A 35 -16.65 5.56 13.19
C ALA A 35 -18.01 6.06 13.70
N PHE A 36 -19.07 5.97 12.89
CA PHE A 36 -20.41 6.36 13.29
C PHE A 36 -20.94 5.50 14.46
N GLN A 37 -20.78 4.17 14.38
CA GLN A 37 -21.20 3.25 15.44
C GLN A 37 -20.47 3.50 16.77
N VAL A 38 -19.17 3.82 16.71
CA VAL A 38 -18.37 4.19 17.90
C VAL A 38 -18.88 5.50 18.50
N VAL A 39 -19.17 6.51 17.68
CA VAL A 39 -19.68 7.81 18.15
C VAL A 39 -21.09 7.70 18.74
N GLU A 40 -21.97 6.88 18.16
CA GLU A 40 -23.30 6.65 18.74
C GLU A 40 -23.21 5.90 20.08
N SER A 41 -22.32 4.91 20.18
CA SER A 41 -22.05 4.18 21.43
C SER A 41 -21.55 5.13 22.52
N LEU A 42 -20.64 6.04 22.18
CA LEU A 42 -20.19 7.11 23.08
C LEU A 42 -21.33 8.04 23.51
N ARG A 43 -22.24 8.41 22.58
CA ARG A 43 -23.40 9.26 22.87
C ARG A 43 -24.38 8.61 23.86
N ARG A 44 -24.52 7.29 23.83
CA ARG A 44 -25.36 6.52 24.77
C ARG A 44 -24.68 6.26 26.11
N GLY A 45 -23.39 6.54 26.26
CA GLY A 45 -22.62 6.25 27.47
C GLY A 45 -22.26 4.78 27.65
N GLU A 46 -22.50 3.94 26.63
CA GLU A 46 -22.20 2.51 26.65
C GLU A 46 -20.94 2.25 25.81
N PHE A 47 -19.83 1.92 26.47
CA PHE A 47 -18.58 1.56 25.78
C PHE A 47 -18.65 0.13 25.25
N ASN A 48 -19.12 -0.02 24.01
CA ASN A 48 -19.07 -1.28 23.29
C ASN A 48 -17.64 -1.57 22.80
N ILE A 49 -16.96 -2.46 23.52
CA ILE A 49 -15.57 -2.88 23.23
C ILE A 49 -15.46 -3.52 21.84
N GLU A 50 -16.51 -4.22 21.39
CA GLU A 50 -16.56 -4.89 20.09
C GLU A 50 -16.41 -3.92 18.91
N PHE A 51 -17.17 -2.81 18.91
CA PHE A 51 -17.06 -1.79 17.84
C PHE A 51 -15.71 -1.06 17.86
N THR A 52 -15.17 -0.84 19.06
CA THR A 52 -13.85 -0.23 19.22
C THR A 52 -12.77 -1.14 18.63
N TYR A 53 -12.80 -2.44 18.95
CA TYR A 53 -11.87 -3.42 18.41
C TYR A 53 -11.97 -3.52 16.88
N PHE A 54 -13.19 -3.51 16.32
CA PHE A 54 -13.41 -3.54 14.88
C PHE A 54 -12.80 -2.31 14.18
N PHE A 55 -12.99 -1.11 14.74
CA PHE A 55 -12.41 0.12 14.20
C PHE A 55 -10.88 0.08 14.16
N PHE A 56 -10.24 -0.34 15.26
CA PHE A 56 -8.79 -0.53 15.30
C PHE A 56 -8.32 -1.61 14.31
N GLY A 57 -9.08 -2.71 14.18
CA GLY A 57 -8.80 -3.76 13.21
C GLY A 57 -8.83 -3.26 11.77
N CYS A 58 -9.81 -2.43 11.40
CA CYS A 58 -9.88 -1.81 10.08
C CYS A 58 -8.68 -0.89 9.81
N ILE A 59 -8.27 -0.07 10.79
CA ILE A 59 -7.09 0.79 10.65
C ILE A 59 -5.83 -0.05 10.45
N LEU A 60 -5.62 -1.10 11.25
CA LEU A 60 -4.44 -1.97 11.14
C LEU A 60 -4.38 -2.69 9.79
N HIS A 61 -5.51 -3.24 9.33
CA HIS A 61 -5.59 -3.87 8.00
C HIS A 61 -5.27 -2.90 6.86
N PHE A 62 -5.54 -1.61 7.04
CA PHE A 62 -5.22 -0.59 6.03
C PHE A 62 -3.76 -0.14 6.09
N VAL A 63 -3.25 0.13 7.30
CA VAL A 63 -1.90 0.68 7.50
C VAL A 63 -0.82 -0.34 7.16
N MET A 64 -1.03 -1.63 7.47
CA MET A 64 -0.07 -2.70 7.17
C MET A 64 0.37 -2.74 5.69
N PRO A 65 -0.52 -2.92 4.71
CA PRO A 65 -0.13 -2.97 3.30
C PRO A 65 0.44 -1.64 2.79
N CYS A 66 -0.08 -0.50 3.27
CA CYS A 66 0.46 0.82 2.90
C CYS A 66 1.90 0.99 3.38
N TYR A 67 2.19 0.58 4.61
CA TYR A 67 3.53 0.62 5.19
C TYR A 67 4.49 -0.31 4.44
N TYR A 68 4.09 -1.56 4.18
CA TYR A 68 4.92 -2.50 3.43
C TYR A 68 5.16 -2.05 1.99
N SER A 69 4.16 -1.48 1.32
CA SER A 69 4.31 -0.92 -0.02
C SER A 69 5.33 0.22 -0.05
N ASN A 70 5.24 1.14 0.91
CA ASN A 70 6.18 2.26 1.02
C ASN A 70 7.61 1.78 1.32
N LEU A 71 7.76 0.85 2.26
CA LEU A 71 9.06 0.25 2.58
C LEU A 71 9.65 -0.49 1.36
N LEU A 72 8.83 -1.21 0.60
CA LEU A 72 9.27 -1.90 -0.61
C LEU A 72 9.77 -0.92 -1.68
N MET A 73 9.09 0.23 -1.82
CA MET A 73 9.54 1.31 -2.70
C MET A 73 10.91 1.84 -2.28
N GLU A 74 11.05 2.23 -1.02
CA GLU A 74 12.30 2.79 -0.47
C GLU A 74 13.48 1.81 -0.61
N ARG A 75 13.24 0.52 -0.33
CA ARG A 75 14.28 -0.52 -0.47
C ARG A 75 14.65 -0.75 -1.93
N SER A 76 13.69 -0.68 -2.85
CA SER A 76 13.95 -0.78 -4.30
C SER A 76 14.83 0.39 -4.78
N GLU A 77 14.53 1.61 -4.35
CA GLU A 77 15.33 2.79 -4.70
C GLU A 77 16.75 2.71 -4.14
N ASN A 78 16.90 2.32 -2.87
CA ASN A 78 18.21 2.11 -2.26
C ASN A 78 19.02 1.02 -2.99
N PHE A 79 18.37 -0.06 -3.42
CA PHE A 79 19.01 -1.11 -4.20
C PHE A 79 19.52 -0.59 -5.56
N ARG A 80 18.71 0.23 -6.25
CA ARG A 80 19.13 0.89 -7.51
C ARG A 80 20.33 1.80 -7.28
N PHE A 81 20.32 2.60 -6.21
CA PHE A 81 21.42 3.49 -5.87
C PHE A 81 22.70 2.72 -5.54
N ALA A 82 22.60 1.61 -4.80
CA ALA A 82 23.73 0.73 -4.50
C ALA A 82 24.33 0.09 -5.76
N ILE A 83 23.50 -0.38 -6.70
CA ILE A 83 23.97 -0.88 -8.01
C ILE A 83 24.67 0.23 -8.80
N TYR A 84 24.09 1.43 -8.83
CA TYR A 84 24.68 2.54 -9.57
C TYR A 84 26.03 2.98 -8.98
N SER A 85 26.15 2.98 -7.65
CA SER A 85 27.34 3.42 -6.92
C SER A 85 28.43 2.34 -6.76
N CYS A 86 28.27 1.15 -7.33
CA CYS A 86 29.25 0.05 -7.18
C CYS A 86 30.61 0.28 -7.88
N GLY A 87 30.86 1.45 -8.46
CA GLY A 87 32.13 1.76 -9.12
C GLY A 87 32.31 1.03 -10.45
N TRP A 88 31.22 0.73 -11.15
CA TRP A 88 31.22 0.06 -12.47
C TRP A 88 31.99 0.84 -13.53
N GLU A 89 32.17 2.15 -13.33
CA GLU A 89 32.96 3.02 -14.19
C GLU A 89 34.44 2.61 -14.25
N ASN A 90 34.99 2.14 -13.12
CA ASN A 90 36.39 1.73 -13.00
C ASN A 90 36.69 0.33 -13.58
N HIS A 91 35.65 -0.43 -13.92
CA HIS A 91 35.79 -1.76 -14.50
C HIS A 91 35.50 -1.73 -16.00
N HIS A 92 36.47 -2.15 -16.82
CA HIS A 92 36.36 -2.10 -18.28
C HIS A 92 35.67 -3.32 -18.92
N ASP A 93 35.28 -4.31 -18.10
CA ASP A 93 34.64 -5.52 -18.58
C ASP A 93 33.20 -5.24 -19.09
N LYS A 94 33.01 -5.49 -20.39
CA LYS A 94 31.74 -5.26 -21.09
C LYS A 94 30.62 -6.15 -20.56
N ASN A 95 30.94 -7.36 -20.10
CA ASN A 95 29.95 -8.31 -19.59
C ASN A 95 29.35 -7.82 -18.26
N ILE A 96 30.19 -7.29 -17.37
CA ILE A 96 29.76 -6.76 -16.07
C ILE A 96 28.88 -5.53 -16.26
N ARG A 97 29.28 -4.60 -17.15
CA ARG A 97 28.47 -3.41 -17.48
C ARG A 97 27.10 -3.78 -18.07
N GLN A 98 27.07 -4.75 -18.98
CA GLN A 98 25.83 -5.21 -19.58
C GLN A 98 24.91 -5.87 -18.54
N MET A 99 25.46 -6.70 -17.66
CA MET A 99 24.71 -7.33 -16.56
C MET A 99 24.17 -6.30 -15.56
N LEU A 100 24.95 -5.28 -15.19
CA LEU A 100 24.52 -4.18 -14.33
C LEU A 100 23.41 -3.35 -14.98
N LEU A 101 23.51 -3.05 -16.28
CA LEU A 101 22.45 -2.38 -17.02
C LEU A 101 21.16 -3.20 -17.03
N PHE A 102 21.25 -4.52 -17.21
CA PHE A 102 20.09 -5.40 -17.11
C PHE A 102 19.48 -5.41 -15.71
N MET A 103 20.30 -5.47 -14.66
CA MET A 103 19.84 -5.40 -13.28
C MET A 103 19.18 -4.06 -12.96
N LEU A 104 19.77 -2.94 -13.41
CA LEU A 104 19.25 -1.60 -13.21
C LEU A 104 17.93 -1.40 -13.96
N THR A 105 17.85 -1.84 -15.21
CA THR A 105 16.61 -1.79 -16.02
C THR A 105 15.50 -2.58 -15.35
N ARG A 106 15.82 -3.76 -14.79
CA ARG A 106 14.84 -4.57 -14.04
C ARG A 106 14.45 -3.98 -12.70
N ALA A 107 15.36 -3.32 -12.00
CA ALA A 107 15.07 -2.63 -10.75
C ALA A 107 14.29 -1.32 -10.99
N THR A 108 14.28 -0.80 -12.22
CA THR A 108 13.47 0.36 -12.62
C THR A 108 12.00 0.02 -12.82
N GLU A 109 11.64 -1.26 -13.05
CA GLU A 109 10.25 -1.68 -12.90
C GLU A 109 9.86 -1.46 -11.44
N PRO A 110 8.86 -0.59 -11.15
CA PRO A 110 8.47 -0.32 -9.78
C PRO A 110 8.04 -1.65 -9.16
N LEU A 111 8.90 -2.17 -8.28
CA LEU A 111 8.57 -3.27 -7.37
C LEU A 111 7.55 -2.82 -6.33
N GLY A 112 7.26 -1.52 -6.24
CA GLY A 112 6.08 -1.02 -5.57
C GLY A 112 4.85 -1.77 -6.09
N ILE A 113 3.95 -2.13 -5.18
CA ILE A 113 2.64 -2.66 -5.53
C ILE A 113 1.88 -1.48 -6.14
N ALA A 114 2.19 -1.17 -7.39
CA ALA A 114 1.53 -0.18 -8.20
C ALA A 114 0.26 -0.84 -8.72
N THR A 115 -0.78 -0.75 -7.89
CA THR A 115 -2.15 -0.97 -8.33
C THR A 115 -2.47 -0.11 -9.55
N VAL A 116 -3.28 -0.66 -10.46
CA VAL A 116 -3.59 -0.12 -11.80
C VAL A 116 -4.11 1.32 -11.73
N PHE A 117 -4.60 1.77 -10.57
CA PHE A 117 -5.22 3.07 -10.39
C PHE A 117 -4.46 4.06 -9.49
N THR A 118 -3.58 3.62 -8.58
CA THR A 118 -2.82 4.53 -7.69
C THR A 118 -1.66 3.79 -7.03
N ASN A 119 -0.55 4.47 -6.79
CA ASN A 119 0.54 3.93 -5.98
C ASN A 119 0.05 3.76 -4.54
N ILE A 120 0.03 2.54 -3.99
CA ILE A 120 -0.36 2.32 -2.59
C ILE A 120 0.72 2.97 -1.72
N SER A 121 0.38 4.13 -1.16
CA SER A 121 1.29 4.98 -0.41
C SER A 121 0.60 5.52 0.84
N LEU A 122 1.39 6.06 1.76
CA LEU A 122 0.86 6.70 2.97
C LEU A 122 -0.03 7.91 2.63
N ASP A 123 0.22 8.58 1.50
CA ASP A 123 -0.61 9.67 1.00
C ASP A 123 -2.02 9.19 0.64
N THR A 124 -2.12 8.00 0.02
CA THR A 124 -3.40 7.38 -0.28
C THR A 124 -4.19 7.05 1.00
N PHE A 125 -3.50 6.64 2.07
CA PHE A 125 -4.13 6.48 3.39
C PHE A 125 -4.69 7.78 3.95
N ALA A 126 -3.90 8.86 3.90
CA ALA A 126 -4.33 10.17 4.38
C ALA A 126 -5.55 10.69 3.60
N GLU A 127 -5.55 10.50 2.28
CA GLU A 127 -6.67 10.88 1.42
C GLU A 127 -7.93 10.06 1.73
N MET A 128 -7.81 8.75 1.94
CA MET A 128 -8.94 7.91 2.34
C MET A 128 -9.49 8.33 3.71
N CYS A 129 -8.64 8.63 4.69
CA CYS A 129 -9.09 9.13 6.00
C CYS A 129 -9.89 10.42 5.87
N ARG A 130 -9.44 11.33 4.99
CA ARG A 130 -10.11 12.60 4.72
C ARG A 130 -11.48 12.40 4.08
N GLN A 131 -11.60 11.45 3.15
CA GLN A 131 -12.87 11.07 2.53
C GLN A 131 -13.82 10.42 3.56
N SER A 132 -13.32 9.48 4.36
CA SER A 132 -14.11 8.85 5.43
C SER A 132 -14.60 9.88 6.46
N TYR A 133 -13.77 10.85 6.84
CA TYR A 133 -14.17 11.94 7.73
C TYR A 133 -15.25 12.85 7.10
N THR A 134 -15.15 13.11 5.80
CA THR A 134 -16.17 13.88 5.06
C THR A 134 -17.51 13.14 5.05
N ILE A 135 -17.51 11.84 4.77
CA ILE A 135 -18.70 10.98 4.81
C ILE A 135 -19.29 10.95 6.23
N PHE A 136 -18.44 10.79 7.24
CA PHE A 136 -18.85 10.80 8.64
C PHE A 136 -19.55 12.11 9.02
N ASN A 137 -18.95 13.26 8.68
CA ASN A 137 -19.56 14.57 8.95
C ASN A 137 -20.90 14.74 8.22
N LEU A 138 -21.01 14.26 6.97
CA LEU A 138 -22.25 14.29 6.22
C LEU A 138 -23.34 13.44 6.89
N MET A 139 -23.00 12.22 7.33
CA MET A 139 -23.93 11.35 8.06
C MET A 139 -24.37 11.98 9.37
N ASN A 140 -23.44 12.57 10.12
CA ASN A 140 -23.74 13.24 11.38
C ASN A 140 -24.64 14.47 11.17
N ALA A 141 -24.40 15.25 10.11
CA ALA A 141 -25.24 16.39 9.74
C ALA A 141 -26.63 15.99 9.23
N ALA A 142 -26.76 14.86 8.51
CA ALA A 142 -28.05 14.35 8.05
C ALA A 142 -28.90 13.75 9.18
N TRP A 143 -28.27 13.34 10.28
CA TRP A 143 -28.92 12.77 11.46
C TRP A 143 -29.24 13.80 12.56
N ALA A 144 -28.60 14.98 12.51
CA ALA A 144 -28.84 16.11 13.42
C ALA A 144 -30.10 16.89 13.04
#